data_AF-A0A9X2W445-F1
#
_entry.id   AF-A0A9X2W445-F1
#
_cell.length_a   1.000
_cell.length_b   1.000
_cell.length_c   1.000
_cell.angle_alpha   90.00
_cell.angle_beta   90.00
_cell.angle_gamma   90.00
#
_symmetry.space_group_name_H-M   'P 1'
#
loop_
_entity.id
_entity.type
_entity.pdbx_description
1 polymer ?
#
loop_
_entity_poly.entity_id
_entity_poly.type
_entity_poly.pdbx_seq_one_letter_code
_entity_poly.pdbx_strand_id
1 'polypeptide(L)'
;FSLELTLWGLRLGEEKNPQLAFRRLYANLQLDSLWKRQLHLADVELEGPHTELLFDEKGQLNLASLFRIPPSESPEPEQPSDPFPLRIDRIQLAEGSLHFQDLRPSEPVDFSFDPLGFELHNLSTLPDDGAKMTLLATGPN
;
A
#
# COMPACT_ATOMS: atom_id res chain seq x y z
N PHE A 1 -14.68 19.01 12.21
CA PHE A 1 -15.53 17.91 11.72
C PHE A 1 -14.71 17.04 10.80
N SER A 2 -14.87 15.73 10.88
CA SER A 2 -14.20 14.73 10.04
C SER A 2 -15.22 13.74 9.48
N LEU A 3 -14.79 12.99 8.46
CA LEU A 3 -15.42 11.78 7.97
C LEU A 3 -14.45 10.61 8.24
N GLU A 4 -14.92 9.60 8.96
CA GLU A 4 -14.14 8.40 9.26
C GLU A 4 -14.65 7.22 8.46
N LEU A 5 -13.73 6.50 7.82
CA LEU A 5 -14.00 5.28 7.07
C LEU A 5 -13.22 4.14 7.72
N THR A 6 -13.89 3.01 7.97
CA THR A 6 -13.23 1.78 8.38
C THR A 6 -13.70 0.62 7.50
N LEU A 7 -12.74 -0.11 6.94
CA LEU A 7 -12.96 -1.34 6.20
C LEU A 7 -12.31 -2.50 6.97
N TRP A 8 -13.01 -3.62 7.07
CA TRP A 8 -12.58 -4.77 7.86
C TRP A 8 -12.43 -6.02 7.00
N GLY A 9 -11.40 -6.81 7.29
CA GLY A 9 -11.30 -8.19 6.82
C GLY A 9 -11.28 -8.37 5.31
N LEU A 10 -10.60 -7.49 4.56
CA LEU A 10 -10.40 -7.71 3.13
C LEU A 10 -9.54 -8.97 2.94
N ARG A 11 -9.98 -9.85 2.04
CA ARG A 11 -9.24 -11.03 1.59
C ARG A 11 -9.43 -11.15 0.08
N LEU A 12 -8.34 -11.17 -0.68
CA LEU A 12 -8.33 -11.29 -2.14
C LEU A 12 -7.42 -12.46 -2.56
N GLY A 13 -7.85 -13.19 -3.58
CA GLY A 13 -7.15 -14.36 -4.10
C GLY A 13 -7.86 -15.66 -3.76
N GLU A 14 -7.10 -16.71 -3.46
CA GLU A 14 -7.67 -18.03 -3.19
C GLU A 14 -8.36 -18.07 -1.83
N GLU A 15 -9.43 -18.87 -1.74
CA GLU A 15 -10.30 -18.93 -0.55
C GLU A 15 -9.53 -19.31 0.73
N LYS A 16 -8.59 -20.26 0.60
CA LYS A 16 -7.78 -20.78 1.70
C LYS A 16 -6.51 -19.97 1.94
N ASN A 17 -5.85 -19.51 0.87
CA ASN A 17 -4.59 -18.78 0.90
C ASN A 17 -4.76 -17.45 0.15
N PRO A 18 -5.30 -16.41 0.82
CA PRO A 18 -5.48 -15.11 0.19
C PRO A 18 -4.10 -14.53 -0.16
N GLN A 19 -3.96 -14.03 -1.38
CA GLN A 19 -2.71 -13.42 -1.84
C GLN A 19 -2.53 -11.99 -1.28
N LEU A 20 -3.65 -11.31 -1.01
CA LEU A 20 -3.69 -10.01 -0.34
C LEU A 20 -4.76 -10.05 0.74
N ALA A 21 -4.44 -9.62 1.94
CA ALA A 21 -5.42 -9.46 3.01
C ALA A 21 -5.04 -8.33 3.96
N PHE A 22 -6.02 -7.83 4.72
CA PHE A 22 -5.77 -7.00 5.89
C PHE A 22 -6.90 -7.17 6.93
N ARG A 23 -6.59 -6.90 8.19
CA ARG A 23 -7.60 -6.93 9.27
C ARG A 23 -8.43 -5.66 9.28
N ARG A 24 -7.78 -4.49 9.19
CA ARG A 24 -8.45 -3.18 9.22
C ARG A 24 -7.72 -2.19 8.32
N LEU A 25 -8.50 -1.43 7.54
CA LEU A 25 -8.07 -0.19 6.90
C LEU A 25 -8.93 0.93 7.48
N TYR A 26 -8.30 1.92 8.10
CA TYR A 26 -8.96 3.10 8.65
C TYR A 26 -8.42 4.36 7.98
N ALA A 27 -9.31 5.32 7.72
CA ALA A 27 -8.97 6.62 7.16
C ALA A 27 -9.82 7.72 7.81
N ASN A 28 -9.19 8.83 8.18
CA ASN A 28 -9.82 10.00 8.78
C ASN A 28 -9.68 11.22 7.88
N LEU A 29 -10.72 11.52 7.10
CA LEU A 29 -10.78 12.65 6.18
C LEU A 29 -11.26 13.92 6.89
N GLN A 30 -10.48 14.98 6.79
CA GLN A 30 -10.82 16.28 7.35
C GLN A 30 -11.71 17.09 6.40
N LEU A 31 -12.78 17.71 6.92
CA LEU A 31 -13.70 18.51 6.11
C LEU A 31 -13.09 19.82 5.60
N ASP A 32 -11.95 20.25 6.16
CA ASP A 32 -11.23 21.41 5.64
C ASP A 32 -10.75 21.20 4.20
N SER A 33 -10.67 19.93 3.77
CA SER A 33 -10.33 19.53 2.40
C SER A 33 -11.19 20.23 1.34
N LEU A 34 -12.48 20.44 1.61
CA LEU A 34 -13.41 21.00 0.65
C LEU A 34 -13.12 22.48 0.34
N TRP A 35 -12.81 23.28 1.35
CA TRP A 35 -12.60 24.72 1.20
C TRP A 35 -11.14 25.04 0.86
N LYS A 36 -10.19 24.22 1.33
CA LYS A 36 -8.77 24.31 0.93
C LYS A 36 -8.48 23.73 -0.45
N ARG A 37 -9.43 22.98 -1.02
CA ARG A 37 -9.26 22.24 -2.28
C ARG A 37 -8.02 21.34 -2.27
N GLN A 38 -7.78 20.71 -1.13
CA GLN A 38 -6.64 19.83 -0.85
C GLN A 38 -7.18 18.61 -0.13
N LEU A 39 -6.86 17.40 -0.55
CA LEU A 39 -7.25 16.21 0.21
C LEU A 39 -6.43 16.17 1.51
N HIS A 40 -7.09 16.27 2.67
CA HIS A 40 -6.45 16.27 3.98
C HIS A 40 -6.91 15.06 4.80
N LEU A 41 -6.02 14.08 4.94
CA LEU A 41 -6.22 12.93 5.80
C LEU A 41 -5.45 13.15 7.10
N ALA A 42 -6.15 13.21 8.24
CA ALA A 42 -5.48 13.27 9.53
C ALA A 42 -4.80 11.93 9.86
N ASP A 43 -5.33 10.83 9.32
CA ASP A 43 -4.86 9.49 9.66
C ASP A 43 -5.21 8.46 8.60
N VAL A 44 -4.28 7.54 8.35
CA VAL A 44 -4.45 6.36 7.51
C VAL A 44 -3.75 5.19 8.20
N GLU A 45 -4.52 4.18 8.60
CA GLU A 45 -3.99 3.01 9.30
C GLU A 45 -4.33 1.73 8.54
N LEU A 46 -3.32 0.89 8.33
CA LEU A 46 -3.47 -0.45 7.77
C LEU A 46 -2.94 -1.47 8.78
N GLU A 47 -3.85 -2.26 9.34
CA GLU A 47 -3.53 -3.24 10.37
C GLU A 47 -3.55 -4.67 9.83
N GLY A 48 -2.52 -5.42 10.19
CA GLY A 48 -2.35 -6.80 9.76
C GLY A 48 -2.36 -7.00 8.25
N PRO A 49 -1.75 -6.12 7.41
CA PRO A 49 -1.68 -6.42 5.99
C PRO A 49 -0.83 -7.67 5.77
N HIS A 50 -1.30 -8.54 4.89
CA HIS A 50 -0.62 -9.76 4.51
C HIS A 50 -0.52 -9.81 2.99
N THR A 51 0.67 -10.07 2.48
CA THR A 51 0.95 -10.11 1.05
C THR A 51 1.82 -11.31 0.72
N GLU A 52 1.37 -12.08 -0.27
CA GLU A 52 2.09 -13.19 -0.89
C GLU A 52 2.63 -12.74 -2.24
N LEU A 53 3.94 -12.55 -2.36
CA LEU A 53 4.61 -12.23 -3.63
C LEU A 53 5.30 -13.48 -4.17
N LEU A 54 4.67 -14.13 -5.15
CA LEU A 54 5.20 -15.35 -5.76
C LEU A 54 5.47 -15.14 -7.25
N PHE A 55 6.71 -15.35 -7.67
CA PHE A 55 7.09 -15.51 -9.07
C PHE A 55 7.20 -16.99 -9.42
N ASP A 56 6.39 -17.44 -10.38
CA ASP A 56 6.46 -18.83 -10.87
C ASP A 56 7.72 -19.07 -11.74
N GLU A 57 7.94 -20.32 -12.16
CA GLU A 57 9.07 -20.71 -13.02
C GLU A 57 9.12 -19.95 -14.36
N LYS A 58 7.98 -19.40 -14.81
CA LYS A 58 7.85 -18.59 -16.03
C LYS A 58 8.00 -17.09 -15.75
N GLY A 59 8.19 -16.70 -14.49
CA GLY A 59 8.29 -15.34 -14.01
C GLY A 59 6.96 -14.60 -13.93
N GLN A 60 5.83 -15.31 -13.95
CA GLN A 60 4.52 -14.73 -13.73
C GLN A 60 4.33 -14.45 -12.24
N LEU A 61 3.94 -13.22 -11.91
CA LEU A 61 3.57 -12.83 -10.55
C LEU A 61 2.14 -13.31 -10.24
N ASN A 62 1.95 -14.01 -9.11
CA ASN A 62 0.64 -14.46 -8.63
C ASN A 62 -0.40 -13.32 -8.57
N LEU A 63 -0.02 -12.13 -8.07
CA LEU A 63 -0.89 -10.95 -7.95
C LEU A 63 -1.47 -10.47 -9.28
N ALA A 64 -0.80 -10.75 -10.41
CA ALA A 64 -1.31 -10.38 -11.73
C ALA A 64 -2.63 -11.10 -12.08
N SER A 65 -2.91 -12.24 -11.43
CA SER A 65 -4.16 -12.98 -11.59
C SER A 65 -5.36 -12.34 -10.88
N LEU A 66 -5.12 -11.45 -9.90
CA LEU A 66 -6.17 -10.83 -9.09
C LEU A 66 -6.99 -9.78 -9.86
N PHE A 67 -6.40 -9.15 -10.87
CA PHE A 67 -6.99 -8.04 -11.60
C PHE A 67 -6.90 -8.27 -13.10
N ARG A 68 -7.99 -7.99 -13.83
CA ARG A 68 -7.95 -7.91 -15.30
C ARG A 68 -7.42 -6.54 -15.68
N ILE A 69 -6.14 -6.48 -16.04
CA ILE A 69 -5.51 -5.25 -16.50
C ILE A 69 -5.97 -5.00 -17.95
N PRO A 70 -6.65 -3.87 -18.24
CA PRO A 70 -6.97 -3.52 -19.62
C PRO A 70 -5.67 -3.25 -20.41
N PRO A 71 -5.65 -3.53 -21.73
CA PRO A 71 -4.49 -3.20 -22.54
C PRO A 71 -4.21 -1.70 -22.46
N SER A 72 -2.96 -1.34 -22.17
CA SER A 72 -2.55 0.05 -22.11
C SER A 72 -2.60 0.63 -23.53
N GLU A 73 -3.42 1.66 -23.73
CA GLU A 73 -3.25 2.54 -24.87
C GLU A 73 -1.93 3.31 -24.66
N SER A 74 -1.22 3.56 -25.76
CA SER A 74 0.02 4.34 -25.69
C SER A 74 -0.34 5.74 -25.22
N PRO A 75 0.14 6.22 -24.06
CA PRO A 75 -0.21 7.53 -23.59
C PRO A 75 0.30 8.57 -24.59
N GLU A 76 -0.56 9.49 -25.01
CA GLU A 76 -0.11 10.71 -25.67
C GLU A 76 0.84 11.45 -24.71
N PRO A 77 1.84 12.17 -25.22
CA PRO A 77 2.73 12.94 -24.38
C PRO A 77 1.93 13.99 -23.60
N GLU A 78 1.65 13.70 -22.32
CA GLU A 78 0.98 14.60 -21.41
C GLU A 78 1.92 15.76 -21.05
N GLN A 79 1.38 16.97 -21.05
CA GLN A 79 2.11 18.13 -20.56
C GLN A 79 2.29 18.01 -19.04
N PRO A 80 3.46 18.41 -18.51
CA PRO A 80 3.69 18.40 -17.07
C PRO A 80 2.62 19.25 -16.37
N SER A 81 1.92 18.64 -15.43
CA SER A 81 0.88 19.27 -14.60
C SER A 81 1.29 19.25 -13.14
N ASP A 82 0.73 20.19 -12.37
CA ASP A 82 0.96 20.24 -10.92
C ASP A 82 0.40 18.98 -10.25
N PRO A 83 1.09 18.43 -9.23
CA PRO A 83 0.60 17.25 -8.52
C PRO A 83 -0.72 17.55 -7.81
N PHE A 84 -1.56 16.53 -7.66
CA PHE A 84 -2.79 16.63 -6.90
C PHE A 84 -2.49 17.09 -5.46
N PRO A 85 -3.13 18.16 -4.94
CA PRO A 85 -2.87 18.67 -3.60
C PRO A 85 -3.39 17.69 -2.54
N LEU A 86 -2.44 17.07 -1.84
CA LEU A 86 -2.66 16.02 -0.85
C LEU A 86 -1.83 16.33 0.39
N ARG A 87 -2.41 16.12 1.56
CA ARG A 87 -1.74 16.12 2.85
C ARG A 87 -2.23 14.94 3.68
N ILE A 88 -1.30 14.21 4.27
CA ILE A 88 -1.56 13.14 5.21
C ILE A 88 -0.71 13.36 6.46
N ASP A 89 -1.35 13.60 7.59
CA ASP A 89 -0.65 13.89 8.85
C ASP A 89 0.07 12.64 9.37
N ARG A 90 -0.56 11.47 9.27
CA ARG A 90 0.02 10.17 9.64
C ARG A 90 -0.45 9.03 8.73
N ILE A 91 0.49 8.19 8.33
CA ILE A 91 0.25 6.87 7.74
C ILE A 91 0.91 5.84 8.64
N GLN A 92 0.18 4.79 8.99
CA GLN A 92 0.70 3.68 9.77
C GLN A 92 0.36 2.34 9.12
N LEU A 93 1.36 1.48 9.04
CA LEU A 93 1.22 0.06 8.80
C LEU A 93 1.67 -0.66 10.06
N ALA A 94 0.78 -1.45 10.65
CA ALA A 94 1.03 -2.18 11.90
C ALA A 94 0.82 -3.68 11.70
N GLU A 95 1.70 -4.49 12.29
CA GLU A 95 1.63 -5.96 12.28
C GLU A 95 1.54 -6.56 10.86
N GLY A 96 2.24 -5.95 9.89
CA GLY A 96 2.24 -6.45 8.53
C GLY A 96 3.07 -7.73 8.37
N SER A 97 2.75 -8.50 7.35
CA SER A 97 3.51 -9.66 6.92
C SER A 97 3.70 -9.67 5.41
N LEU A 98 4.89 -10.04 4.96
CA LEU A 98 5.24 -10.19 3.57
C LEU A 98 5.98 -11.52 3.39
N HIS A 99 5.43 -12.40 2.57
CA HIS A 99 6.13 -13.59 2.11
C HIS A 99 6.53 -13.39 0.65
N PHE A 100 7.79 -13.65 0.35
CA PHE A 100 8.34 -13.54 -0.99
C PHE A 100 8.92 -14.87 -1.41
N GLN A 101 8.50 -15.35 -2.58
CA GLN A 101 9.00 -16.56 -3.20
C GLN A 101 9.30 -16.34 -4.68
N ASP A 102 10.47 -16.78 -5.13
CA ASP A 102 10.90 -16.71 -6.53
C ASP A 102 11.41 -18.07 -7.01
N LEU A 103 10.66 -18.67 -7.94
CA LEU A 103 10.93 -19.99 -8.53
C LEU A 103 11.67 -19.91 -9.87
N ARG A 104 12.06 -18.71 -10.32
CA ARG A 104 12.82 -18.54 -11.59
C ARG A 104 14.25 -19.08 -11.53
N PRO A 105 15.01 -18.90 -10.42
CA PRO A 105 16.35 -19.48 -10.31
C PRO A 105 16.29 -20.99 -10.06
N SER A 106 17.39 -21.70 -10.32
CA SER A 106 17.48 -23.14 -10.06
C SER A 106 17.38 -23.50 -8.56
N GLU A 107 17.77 -22.57 -7.69
CA GLU A 107 17.57 -22.66 -6.25
C GLU A 107 16.53 -21.60 -5.87
N PRO A 108 15.33 -21.98 -5.41
CA PRO A 108 14.28 -21.04 -5.05
C PRO A 108 14.73 -20.05 -3.98
N VAL A 109 14.34 -18.78 -4.16
CA VAL A 109 14.48 -17.77 -3.10
C VAL A 109 13.16 -17.72 -2.33
N ASP A 110 13.22 -17.88 -1.03
CA ASP A 110 12.05 -17.88 -0.15
C ASP A 110 12.42 -17.16 1.16
N PHE A 111 11.70 -16.10 1.48
CA PHE A 111 11.84 -15.40 2.75
C PHE A 111 10.56 -14.71 3.19
N SER A 112 10.46 -14.48 4.49
CA SER A 112 9.34 -13.77 5.10
C SER A 112 9.81 -12.62 5.97
N PHE A 113 9.01 -11.54 5.99
CA PHE A 113 9.11 -10.46 6.96
C PHE A 113 7.85 -10.45 7.81
N ASP A 114 8.00 -10.67 9.11
CA ASP A 114 6.92 -10.63 10.08
C ASP A 114 7.51 -10.43 11.50
N PRO A 115 7.22 -9.32 12.21
CA PRO A 115 6.33 -8.24 11.81
C PRO A 115 7.02 -7.17 10.93
N LEU A 116 6.21 -6.56 10.07
CA LEU A 116 6.49 -5.32 9.38
C LEU A 116 5.72 -4.17 10.03
N GLY A 117 6.45 -3.09 10.33
CA GLY A 117 5.89 -1.84 10.85
C GLY A 117 6.43 -0.65 10.06
N PHE A 118 5.54 0.27 9.69
CA PHE A 118 5.93 1.49 8.99
C PHE A 118 5.09 2.66 9.48
N GLU A 119 5.74 3.80 9.69
CA GLU A 119 5.06 5.02 10.08
C GLU A 119 5.65 6.22 9.33
N LEU A 120 4.77 7.03 8.76
CA LEU A 120 5.12 8.23 8.01
C LEU A 120 4.28 9.39 8.51
N HIS A 121 4.94 10.52 8.79
CA HIS A 121 4.29 11.73 9.23
C HIS A 121 4.49 12.87 8.24
N ASN A 122 3.46 13.73 8.14
CA ASN A 122 3.47 14.97 7.35
C ASN A 122 3.81 14.74 5.87
N LEU A 123 3.17 13.74 5.24
CA LEU A 123 3.27 13.59 3.79
C LEU A 123 2.46 14.72 3.13
N SER A 124 3.09 15.50 2.26
CA SER A 124 2.45 16.59 1.52
C SER A 124 2.98 16.63 0.10
N THR A 125 2.10 16.93 -0.86
CA THR A 125 2.48 17.17 -2.26
C THR A 125 2.61 18.66 -2.58
N LEU A 126 2.38 19.53 -1.60
CA LEU A 126 2.57 20.96 -1.76
C LEU A 126 4.07 21.32 -1.68
N PRO A 127 4.50 22.39 -2.38
CA PRO A 127 5.86 22.91 -2.25
C PRO A 127 6.20 23.25 -0.80
N ASP A 128 7.48 23.10 -0.43
CA ASP A 128 8.06 23.49 0.87
C ASP A 128 7.57 22.72 2.12
N ASP A 129 6.80 21.64 1.96
CA ASP A 129 6.49 20.69 3.04
C ASP A 129 7.43 19.46 3.01
N GLY A 130 7.95 19.04 4.17
CA GLY A 130 8.84 17.88 4.31
C GLY A 130 8.19 16.72 5.09
N ALA A 131 8.37 15.49 4.61
CA ALA A 131 7.87 14.27 5.27
C ALA A 131 8.92 13.66 6.22
N LYS A 132 8.46 13.02 7.31
CA LYS A 132 9.30 12.27 8.26
C LYS A 132 8.89 10.81 8.30
N MET A 133 9.84 9.90 8.07
CA MET A 133 9.56 8.47 7.90
C MET A 133 10.32 7.62 8.91
N THR A 134 9.65 6.64 9.50
CA THR A 134 10.23 5.57 10.32
C THR A 134 9.83 4.21 9.75
N LEU A 135 10.79 3.31 9.64
CA LEU A 135 10.57 1.95 9.16
C LEU A 135 11.13 0.96 10.20
N LEU A 136 10.31 -0.02 10.57
CA LEU A 136 10.70 -1.14 11.42
C LEU A 136 10.40 -2.44 10.68
N ALA A 137 11.43 -3.24 10.43
CA ALA A 137 11.28 -4.53 9.80
C ALA A 137 12.16 -5.53 10.53
N THR A 138 11.61 -6.71 10.82
CA THR A 138 12.40 -7.85 11.28
C THR A 138 12.63 -8.76 10.09
N GLY A 139 13.90 -8.92 9.71
CA GLY A 139 14.31 -9.76 8.60
C GLY A 139 14.16 -11.26 8.92
N PRO A 140 14.22 -12.11 7.88
CA PRO A 140 14.12 -13.55 8.04
C PRO A 140 15.24 -14.10 8.93
N ASN A 141 14.89 -15.14 9.71
CA ASN A 141 15.86 -16.16 10.14
C ASN A 141 16.17 -17.09 8.97
#